data_AF-A0A944NG79-F1
#
_entry.id   AF-A0A944NG79-F1
#
_cell.length_a   1.000
_cell.length_b   1.000
_cell.length_c   1.000
_cell.angle_alpha   90.00
_cell.angle_beta   90.00
_cell.angle_gamma   90.00
#
_symmetry.space_group_name_H-M   'P 1'
#
loop_
_entity.id
_entity.type
_entity.pdbx_description
1 polymer ?
#
loop_
_entity_poly.entity_id
_entity_poly.type
_entity_poly.pdbx_seq_one_letter_code
_entity_poly.pdbx_strand_id
1 'polypeptide(L)'
;MARGESGKKVARAARLGGTSGTGERKAFGYPVALALVVILGVSLVSWSRVNREASAAPRVGDHWHSIYDIYVCDTYRAKILNENDPNGIHTHADGLLHIHPFNSEASGENADMGEFFGSYGGFIDDTSLQLDTGEIITEGEDCGGQPTVLKIARFDSQDRERDPEIITEDLANMRFLKNFEAFTIAFVPADVDPPLPRAERFTFLESVDPRAIDSGNAPVDTTTTLAE
;
A
#
# COMPACT_ATOMS: atom_id res chain seq x y z
N MET A 1 54.34 -66.52 -48.55
CA MET A 1 53.89 -65.43 -49.44
C MET A 1 52.98 -64.48 -48.66
N ALA A 2 53.21 -63.17 -48.81
CA ALA A 2 52.42 -62.00 -48.41
C ALA A 2 51.99 -61.82 -46.92
N ARG A 3 52.87 -61.18 -46.11
CA ARG A 3 52.44 -60.23 -45.05
C ARG A 3 52.50 -58.83 -45.65
N GLY A 4 51.37 -58.16 -45.84
CA GLY A 4 51.37 -56.80 -46.37
C GLY A 4 49.99 -56.14 -46.32
N GLU A 5 49.98 -54.88 -45.93
CA GLU A 5 48.92 -53.87 -46.06
C GLU A 5 47.74 -53.75 -45.08
N SER A 6 47.30 -54.75 -44.30
CA SER A 6 46.13 -54.53 -43.43
C SER A 6 46.40 -53.53 -42.28
N GLY A 7 47.55 -53.59 -41.62
CA GLY A 7 47.84 -52.74 -40.46
C GLY A 7 47.91 -51.23 -40.80
N LYS A 8 48.41 -50.87 -41.99
CA LYS A 8 48.51 -49.46 -42.42
C LYS A 8 47.16 -48.87 -42.83
N LYS A 9 46.23 -49.69 -43.35
CA LYS A 9 44.86 -49.27 -43.68
C LYS A 9 44.02 -49.07 -42.42
N VAL A 10 44.19 -49.92 -41.41
CA VAL A 10 43.51 -49.80 -40.11
C VAL A 10 44.02 -48.60 -39.29
N ALA A 11 45.34 -48.33 -39.32
CA ALA A 11 45.91 -47.16 -38.64
C ALA A 11 45.47 -45.82 -39.26
N ARG A 12 45.22 -45.78 -40.58
CA ARG A 12 44.70 -44.58 -41.27
C ARG A 12 43.22 -44.35 -40.99
N ALA A 13 42.42 -45.41 -40.88
CA ALA A 13 41.02 -45.32 -40.49
C ALA A 13 40.83 -44.84 -39.04
N ALA A 14 41.68 -45.32 -38.10
CA ALA A 14 41.64 -44.87 -36.70
C ALA A 14 42.03 -43.39 -36.52
N ARG A 15 42.93 -42.86 -37.37
CA ARG A 15 43.30 -41.43 -37.35
C ARG A 15 42.23 -40.50 -37.94
N LEU A 16 41.38 -41.00 -38.83
CA LEU A 16 40.35 -40.20 -39.51
C LEU A 16 39.00 -40.19 -38.76
N GLY A 17 38.76 -41.14 -37.85
CA GLY A 17 37.54 -41.19 -37.03
C GLY A 17 37.61 -40.44 -35.70
N GLY A 18 38.76 -39.85 -35.36
CA GLY A 18 39.01 -39.26 -34.04
C GLY A 18 38.79 -37.74 -33.93
N THR A 19 38.37 -37.07 -35.00
CA THR A 19 38.18 -35.62 -34.99
C THR A 19 36.79 -35.24 -35.47
N SER A 20 36.17 -34.33 -34.71
CA SER A 20 34.91 -33.63 -34.95
C SER A 20 33.62 -34.42 -34.76
N GLY A 21 33.36 -34.83 -33.52
CA GLY A 21 32.05 -34.48 -32.95
C GLY A 21 32.07 -32.98 -32.74
N THR A 22 31.40 -32.21 -33.60
CA THR A 22 31.20 -30.78 -33.37
C THR A 22 30.48 -30.65 -32.05
N GLY A 23 31.22 -30.28 -30.99
CA GLY A 23 30.64 -29.98 -29.69
C GLY A 23 29.54 -28.95 -29.94
N GLU A 24 28.30 -29.37 -29.79
CA GLU A 24 27.14 -28.50 -29.86
C GLU A 24 27.45 -27.36 -28.90
N ARG A 25 27.62 -26.15 -29.44
CA ARG A 25 27.89 -24.97 -28.61
C ARG A 25 26.68 -24.86 -27.70
N LYS A 26 26.82 -25.30 -26.44
CA LYS A 26 25.74 -25.21 -25.45
C LYS A 26 25.23 -23.78 -25.51
N ALA A 27 23.99 -23.61 -25.97
CA ALA A 27 23.39 -22.31 -26.19
C ALA A 27 23.07 -21.70 -24.82
N PHE A 28 24.10 -21.22 -24.12
CA PHE A 28 23.98 -20.64 -22.78
C PHE A 28 23.18 -19.34 -22.75
N GLY A 29 22.90 -18.74 -23.92
CA GLY A 29 22.07 -17.54 -24.02
C GLY A 29 20.65 -17.74 -23.47
N TYR A 30 20.01 -18.86 -23.80
CA TYR A 30 18.66 -19.15 -23.31
C TYR A 30 18.58 -19.34 -21.78
N PRO A 31 19.40 -20.22 -21.14
CA PRO A 31 19.36 -20.37 -19.69
C PRO A 31 19.83 -19.11 -18.94
N VAL A 32 20.73 -18.31 -19.50
CA VAL A 32 21.12 -17.01 -18.91
C VAL A 32 19.96 -16.01 -18.97
N ALA A 33 19.28 -15.90 -20.12
CA ALA A 33 18.11 -15.04 -20.25
C ALA A 33 16.98 -15.48 -19.28
N LEU A 34 16.74 -16.79 -19.16
CA LEU A 34 15.78 -17.35 -18.20
C LEU A 34 16.17 -17.00 -16.76
N ALA A 35 17.44 -17.18 -16.39
CA ALA A 35 17.92 -16.84 -15.05
C ALA A 35 17.75 -15.35 -14.73
N LEU A 36 18.02 -14.46 -15.69
CA LEU A 36 17.82 -13.02 -15.52
C LEU A 36 16.34 -12.68 -15.30
N VAL A 37 15.41 -13.28 -16.05
CA VAL A 37 13.97 -13.09 -15.85
C VAL A 37 13.54 -13.57 -14.47
N VAL A 38 14.04 -14.73 -14.02
CA VAL A 38 13.73 -15.26 -12.68
C VAL A 38 14.27 -14.34 -11.58
N ILE A 39 15.52 -13.88 -11.69
CA ILE A 39 16.12 -12.95 -10.72
C ILE A 39 15.33 -11.63 -10.69
N LEU A 40 15.02 -11.05 -11.86
CA LEU A 40 14.23 -9.83 -11.96
C LEU A 40 12.84 -10.02 -11.32
N GLY A 41 12.17 -11.13 -11.62
CA GLY A 41 10.87 -11.47 -11.05
C GLY A 41 10.92 -11.63 -9.53
N VAL A 42 11.91 -12.33 -9.00
CA VAL A 42 12.10 -12.49 -7.54
C VAL A 42 12.43 -11.15 -6.89
N SER A 43 13.28 -10.33 -7.50
CA SER A 43 13.59 -8.98 -7.00
C SER A 43 12.36 -8.09 -6.97
N LEU A 44 11.54 -8.09 -8.02
CA LEU A 44 10.28 -7.34 -8.07
C LEU A 44 9.27 -7.85 -7.03
N VAL A 45 9.12 -9.16 -6.88
CA VAL A 45 8.25 -9.75 -5.85
C VAL A 45 8.76 -9.42 -4.45
N SER A 46 10.07 -9.44 -4.23
CA SER A 46 10.67 -9.10 -2.94
C SER A 46 10.47 -7.62 -2.63
N TRP A 47 10.76 -6.73 -3.59
CA TRP A 47 10.50 -5.29 -3.48
C TRP A 47 9.02 -5.02 -3.23
N SER A 48 8.12 -5.66 -3.98
CA SER A 48 6.68 -5.57 -3.73
C SER A 48 6.31 -6.09 -2.35
N ARG A 49 6.95 -7.15 -1.82
CA ARG A 49 6.68 -7.68 -0.48
C ARG A 49 7.12 -6.74 0.63
N VAL A 50 8.30 -6.11 0.53
CA VAL A 50 8.75 -5.16 1.55
C VAL A 50 7.99 -3.83 1.50
N ASN A 51 7.52 -3.42 0.32
CA ASN A 51 6.68 -2.23 0.19
C ASN A 51 5.18 -2.53 0.33
N ARG A 52 4.79 -3.80 0.40
CA ARG A 52 3.41 -4.20 0.65
C ARG A 52 3.20 -4.21 2.15
N GLU A 53 2.49 -3.21 2.62
CA GLU A 53 1.80 -3.31 3.89
C GLU A 53 0.81 -4.46 3.76
N ALA A 54 0.91 -5.46 4.64
CA ALA A 54 -0.03 -6.56 4.66
C ALA A 54 -1.39 -5.96 5.02
N SER A 55 -2.22 -5.65 4.01
CA SER A 55 -3.57 -5.17 4.19
C SER A 55 -4.32 -6.15 5.09
N ALA A 56 -4.41 -5.81 6.37
CA ALA A 56 -5.31 -6.44 7.28
C ALA A 56 -6.57 -5.60 7.19
N ALA A 57 -7.71 -6.22 6.94
CA ALA A 57 -8.95 -5.55 7.26
C ALA A 57 -9.18 -5.69 8.77
N PRO A 58 -9.61 -4.65 9.48
CA PRO A 58 -9.82 -4.71 10.93
C PRO A 58 -10.90 -5.74 11.26
N ARG A 59 -10.70 -6.47 12.34
CA ARG A 59 -11.56 -7.57 12.79
C ARG A 59 -12.19 -7.23 14.13
N VAL A 60 -13.21 -7.99 14.49
CA VAL A 60 -13.77 -7.92 15.84
C VAL A 60 -12.68 -8.18 16.88
N GLY A 61 -12.50 -7.22 17.80
CA GLY A 61 -11.48 -7.23 18.83
C GLY A 61 -10.19 -6.48 18.48
N ASP A 62 -10.03 -6.01 17.24
CA ASP A 62 -8.98 -5.04 16.91
C ASP A 62 -9.33 -3.66 17.49
N HIS A 63 -8.31 -2.81 17.65
CA HIS A 63 -8.47 -1.43 18.07
C HIS A 63 -7.42 -0.57 17.38
N TRP A 64 -7.86 0.09 16.31
CA TRP A 64 -7.03 0.91 15.43
C TRP A 64 -7.42 2.38 15.53
N HIS A 65 -6.44 3.22 15.22
CA HIS A 65 -6.56 4.65 15.14
C HIS A 65 -5.98 5.09 13.80
N SER A 66 -6.80 5.77 13.01
CA SER A 66 -6.35 6.41 11.78
C SER A 66 -6.68 7.90 11.84
N ILE A 67 -5.89 8.74 11.18
CA ILE A 67 -6.16 10.17 11.10
C ILE A 67 -7.16 10.44 9.98
N TYR A 68 -8.02 11.43 10.15
CA TYR A 68 -8.73 12.03 9.02
C TYR A 68 -8.73 13.56 9.08
N ASP A 69 -8.81 14.17 7.91
CA ASP A 69 -9.18 15.56 7.72
C ASP A 69 -10.08 15.70 6.48
N ILE A 70 -10.98 16.68 6.51
CA ILE A 70 -11.78 17.07 5.35
C ILE A 70 -11.26 18.43 4.87
N TYR A 71 -10.90 18.52 3.60
CA TYR A 71 -10.24 19.69 3.01
C TYR A 71 -11.00 20.16 1.77
N VAL A 72 -11.44 21.41 1.77
CA VAL A 72 -12.21 21.99 0.66
C VAL A 72 -11.44 23.19 0.13
N CYS A 73 -10.93 23.06 -1.10
CA CYS A 73 -10.12 24.03 -1.80
C CYS A 73 -8.85 24.50 -1.06
N ASP A 74 -9.00 25.44 -0.11
CA ASP A 74 -7.93 26.05 0.68
C ASP A 74 -8.16 25.94 2.20
N THR A 75 -9.25 25.28 2.62
CA THR A 75 -9.74 25.31 3.99
C THR A 75 -10.04 23.92 4.53
N TYR A 76 -9.49 23.60 5.70
CA TYR A 76 -9.89 22.42 6.47
C TYR A 76 -11.24 22.63 7.14
N ARG A 77 -12.13 21.65 7.04
CA ARG A 77 -13.42 21.65 7.74
C ARG A 77 -13.24 21.34 9.22
N ALA A 78 -14.32 21.59 9.97
CA ALA A 78 -14.42 21.18 11.36
C ALA A 78 -14.32 19.65 11.47
N LYS A 79 -13.91 19.19 12.64
CA LYS A 79 -13.87 17.76 12.93
C LYS A 79 -15.30 17.26 13.07
N ILE A 80 -15.57 16.07 12.55
CA ILE A 80 -16.87 15.40 12.72
C ILE A 80 -17.04 15.06 14.21
N LEU A 81 -18.15 15.52 14.78
CA LEU A 81 -18.62 15.10 16.08
C LEU A 81 -19.57 13.91 15.89
N ASN A 82 -19.16 12.73 16.36
CA ASN A 82 -20.02 11.58 16.41
C ASN A 82 -20.06 10.99 17.83
N GLU A 83 -21.20 11.11 18.49
CA GLU A 83 -21.43 10.48 19.81
C GLU A 83 -22.03 9.07 19.68
N ASN A 84 -22.40 8.67 18.47
CA ASN A 84 -22.96 7.35 18.17
C ASN A 84 -21.86 6.41 17.70
N ASP A 85 -21.79 5.23 18.30
CA ASP A 85 -20.91 4.15 17.85
C ASP A 85 -21.72 2.88 17.66
N PRO A 86 -22.48 2.76 16.55
CA PRO A 86 -23.37 1.63 16.35
C PRO A 86 -22.60 0.31 16.17
N ASN A 87 -21.47 0.35 15.46
CA ASN A 87 -20.78 -0.85 14.98
C ASN A 87 -19.27 -0.91 15.30
N GLY A 88 -18.67 0.16 15.84
CA GLY A 88 -17.24 0.21 16.20
C GLY A 88 -16.37 1.07 15.28
N ILE A 89 -16.95 1.93 14.44
CA ILE A 89 -16.21 2.89 13.60
C ILE A 89 -16.79 4.28 13.83
N HIS A 90 -16.02 5.18 14.46
CA HIS A 90 -16.49 6.52 14.84
C HIS A 90 -15.35 7.53 15.09
N THR A 91 -15.72 8.74 15.53
CA THR A 91 -14.82 9.88 15.82
C THR A 91 -15.37 10.70 16.98
N HIS A 92 -14.52 11.31 17.81
CA HIS A 92 -14.93 12.12 18.95
C HIS A 92 -14.58 13.61 18.81
N ALA A 93 -14.74 14.17 17.60
CA ALA A 93 -14.27 15.51 17.27
C ALA A 93 -12.79 15.74 17.67
N ASP A 94 -11.96 14.71 17.49
CA ASP A 94 -10.53 14.74 17.71
C ASP A 94 -9.74 14.71 16.39
N GLY A 95 -10.38 14.23 15.32
CA GLY A 95 -9.79 14.07 14.00
C GLY A 95 -9.14 12.71 13.79
N LEU A 96 -9.55 11.73 14.61
CA LEU A 96 -9.20 10.33 14.44
C LEU A 96 -10.44 9.52 14.07
N LEU A 97 -10.23 8.53 13.21
CA LEU A 97 -11.10 7.39 13.01
C LEU A 97 -10.71 6.36 14.07
N HIS A 98 -11.59 6.15 15.05
CA HIS A 98 -11.51 5.05 16.00
C HIS A 98 -12.15 3.84 15.36
N ILE A 99 -11.36 2.79 15.11
CA ILE A 99 -11.80 1.59 14.38
C ILE A 99 -11.59 0.38 15.30
N HIS A 100 -12.66 -0.03 15.96
CA HIS A 100 -12.71 -1.17 16.89
C HIS A 100 -14.02 -1.95 16.69
N PRO A 101 -14.15 -2.70 15.57
CA PRO A 101 -15.41 -3.31 15.19
C PRO A 101 -16.00 -4.23 16.27
N PHE A 102 -17.30 -4.11 16.53
CA PHE A 102 -18.01 -4.98 17.48
C PHE A 102 -18.65 -6.19 16.81
N ASN A 103 -18.92 -6.08 15.51
CA ASN A 103 -19.68 -7.04 14.73
C ASN A 103 -19.15 -7.12 13.29
N SER A 104 -19.79 -7.94 12.45
CA SER A 104 -19.40 -8.12 11.06
C SER A 104 -19.75 -6.93 10.15
N GLU A 105 -20.66 -6.05 10.55
CA GLU A 105 -21.11 -4.90 9.76
C GLU A 105 -20.04 -3.84 9.61
N ALA A 106 -19.09 -3.75 10.54
CA ALA A 106 -17.95 -2.82 10.48
C ALA A 106 -16.58 -3.52 10.47
N SER A 107 -16.52 -4.81 10.13
CA SER A 107 -15.28 -5.59 10.13
C SER A 107 -14.98 -6.18 8.74
N GLY A 108 -13.72 -6.48 8.49
CA GLY A 108 -13.32 -7.12 7.24
C GLY A 108 -13.60 -6.22 6.05
N GLU A 109 -14.36 -6.75 5.10
CA GLU A 109 -14.69 -6.03 3.87
C GLU A 109 -15.62 -4.82 4.07
N ASN A 110 -16.33 -4.77 5.20
CA ASN A 110 -17.28 -3.70 5.54
C ASN A 110 -16.65 -2.65 6.48
N ALA A 111 -15.35 -2.75 6.76
CA ALA A 111 -14.62 -1.73 7.49
C ALA A 111 -14.08 -0.70 6.51
N ASP A 112 -14.97 0.19 6.08
CA ASP A 112 -14.72 1.15 5.01
C ASP A 112 -15.17 2.57 5.36
N MET A 113 -14.88 3.50 4.44
CA MET A 113 -15.23 4.91 4.61
C MET A 113 -16.74 5.13 4.65
N GLY A 114 -17.53 4.33 3.92
CA GLY A 114 -18.98 4.38 3.92
C GLY A 114 -19.55 4.10 5.31
N GLU A 115 -19.07 3.07 5.99
CA GLU A 115 -19.45 2.77 7.38
C GLU A 115 -19.10 3.91 8.33
N PHE A 116 -17.93 4.55 8.15
CA PHE A 116 -17.57 5.74 8.95
C PHE A 116 -18.57 6.89 8.76
N PHE A 117 -18.89 7.27 7.52
CA PHE A 117 -19.86 8.35 7.28
C PHE A 117 -21.28 7.96 7.73
N GLY A 118 -21.66 6.70 7.55
CA GLY A 118 -22.95 6.16 7.99
C GLY A 118 -23.14 6.15 9.50
N SER A 119 -22.05 6.06 10.29
CA SER A 119 -22.08 6.00 11.75
C SER A 119 -22.79 7.19 12.42
N TYR A 120 -22.81 8.36 11.78
CA TYR A 120 -23.53 9.56 12.23
C TYR A 120 -24.70 9.96 11.30
N GLY A 121 -25.10 9.07 10.39
CA GLY A 121 -26.20 9.30 9.44
C GLY A 121 -25.82 10.14 8.21
N GLY A 122 -24.53 10.39 7.99
CA GLY A 122 -24.02 10.97 6.75
C GLY A 122 -23.78 9.90 5.68
N PHE A 123 -23.12 10.32 4.59
CA PHE A 123 -22.68 9.42 3.53
C PHE A 123 -21.46 9.98 2.81
N ILE A 124 -20.82 9.14 2.02
CA ILE A 124 -19.86 9.52 0.99
C ILE A 124 -20.16 8.68 -0.26
N ASP A 125 -20.06 9.30 -1.43
CA ASP A 125 -20.03 8.65 -2.74
C ASP A 125 -18.85 9.19 -3.54
N ASP A 126 -18.77 8.88 -4.85
CA ASP A 126 -17.64 9.29 -5.67
C ASP A 126 -17.60 10.79 -5.98
N THR A 127 -18.67 11.53 -5.67
CA THR A 127 -18.85 12.94 -6.05
C THR A 127 -19.22 13.85 -4.89
N SER A 128 -19.66 13.28 -3.76
CA SER A 128 -20.19 14.05 -2.64
C SER A 128 -20.07 13.34 -1.31
N LEU A 129 -20.16 14.13 -0.24
CA LEU A 129 -20.25 13.63 1.13
C LEU A 129 -21.19 14.51 1.96
N GLN A 130 -21.69 13.96 3.06
CA GLN A 130 -22.48 14.68 4.05
C GLN A 130 -21.78 14.69 5.41
N LEU A 131 -21.62 15.89 5.98
CA LEU A 131 -21.05 16.10 7.31
C LEU A 131 -22.07 15.79 8.42
N ASP A 132 -21.59 15.69 9.66
CA ASP A 132 -22.40 15.58 10.89
C ASP A 132 -23.37 16.75 11.09
N THR A 133 -23.05 17.92 10.51
CA THR A 133 -23.93 19.10 10.49
C THR A 133 -25.12 18.95 9.54
N GLY A 134 -25.12 17.92 8.69
CA GLY A 134 -26.07 17.72 7.60
C GLY A 134 -25.71 18.47 6.31
N GLU A 135 -24.64 19.28 6.31
CA GLU A 135 -24.12 19.92 5.11
C GLU A 135 -23.63 18.87 4.10
N ILE A 136 -24.12 18.97 2.87
CA ILE A 136 -23.65 18.15 1.74
C ILE A 136 -22.64 18.98 0.95
N ILE A 137 -21.46 18.40 0.74
CA ILE A 137 -20.42 18.97 -0.10
C ILE A 137 -20.37 18.12 -1.37
N THR A 138 -20.46 18.76 -2.52
CA THR A 138 -20.44 18.11 -3.83
C THR A 138 -19.32 18.72 -4.67
N GLU A 139 -18.71 17.90 -5.51
CA GLU A 139 -17.71 18.35 -6.45
C GLU A 139 -18.27 19.34 -7.49
N GLY A 140 -17.36 20.01 -8.21
CA GLY A 140 -17.72 20.98 -9.25
C GLY A 140 -17.77 22.44 -8.79
N GLU A 141 -17.69 22.69 -7.48
CA GLU A 141 -17.51 24.05 -6.95
C GLU A 141 -16.19 24.67 -7.40
N ASP A 142 -16.18 25.99 -7.62
CA ASP A 142 -14.98 26.71 -8.09
C ASP A 142 -13.90 26.78 -7.01
N CYS A 143 -12.71 26.31 -7.35
CA CYS A 143 -11.51 26.41 -6.54
C CYS A 143 -10.38 27.01 -7.39
N GLY A 144 -10.22 28.34 -7.30
CA GLY A 144 -9.18 29.04 -8.04
C GLY A 144 -9.37 29.02 -9.55
N GLY A 145 -10.63 29.03 -10.03
CA GLY A 145 -10.95 29.00 -11.47
C GLY A 145 -11.05 27.59 -12.07
N GLN A 146 -10.95 26.55 -11.25
CA GLN A 146 -11.14 25.16 -11.67
C GLN A 146 -12.18 24.45 -10.79
N PRO A 147 -13.01 23.56 -11.38
CA PRO A 147 -13.95 22.77 -10.59
C PRO A 147 -13.21 21.78 -9.70
N THR A 148 -13.69 21.64 -8.46
CA THR A 148 -13.22 20.60 -7.55
C THR A 148 -13.67 19.21 -8.01
N VAL A 149 -12.90 18.19 -7.61
CA VAL A 149 -13.21 16.76 -7.69
C VAL A 149 -13.01 16.17 -6.31
N LEU A 150 -13.87 15.23 -5.91
CA LEU A 150 -13.71 14.52 -4.64
C LEU A 150 -12.59 13.46 -4.75
N LYS A 151 -11.64 13.52 -3.83
CA LYS A 151 -10.50 12.60 -3.73
C LYS A 151 -10.27 12.19 -2.28
N ILE A 152 -9.77 10.99 -2.05
CA ILE A 152 -9.20 10.60 -0.76
C ILE A 152 -7.71 10.32 -0.98
N ALA A 153 -6.86 11.06 -0.26
CA ALA A 153 -5.44 10.73 -0.16
C ALA A 153 -5.23 9.87 1.10
N ARG A 154 -4.70 8.65 0.92
CA ARG A 154 -4.25 7.76 2.00
C ARG A 154 -2.75 7.90 2.18
N PHE A 155 -2.34 8.30 3.38
CA PHE A 155 -0.97 8.44 3.82
C PHE A 155 -0.62 7.38 4.86
N ASP A 156 0.68 7.09 4.98
CA ASP A 156 1.22 6.35 6.11
C ASP A 156 1.57 7.33 7.24
N SER A 157 0.90 7.26 8.39
CA SER A 157 1.19 8.22 9.46
C SER A 157 2.57 8.05 10.09
N GLN A 158 3.18 6.87 9.89
CA GLN A 158 4.49 6.50 10.41
C GLN A 158 5.63 6.78 9.41
N ASP A 159 5.29 7.10 8.15
CA ASP A 159 6.22 7.49 7.08
C ASP A 159 5.64 8.66 6.27
N ARG A 160 5.75 9.87 6.84
CA ARG A 160 5.11 11.08 6.30
C ARG A 160 5.78 11.63 5.04
N GLU A 161 6.92 11.09 4.66
CA GLU A 161 7.63 11.45 3.42
C GLU A 161 7.16 10.58 2.24
N ARG A 162 6.44 9.48 2.52
CA ARG A 162 5.88 8.61 1.49
C ARG A 162 4.74 9.33 0.76
N ASP A 163 4.78 9.26 -0.56
CA ASP A 163 3.69 9.74 -1.41
C ASP A 163 2.38 9.01 -1.05
N PRO A 164 1.25 9.72 -0.98
CA PRO A 164 -0.04 9.10 -0.70
C PRO A 164 -0.55 8.26 -1.87
N GLU A 165 -1.43 7.32 -1.56
CA GLU A 165 -2.32 6.74 -2.54
C GLU A 165 -3.51 7.68 -2.75
N ILE A 166 -3.72 8.14 -3.99
CA ILE A 166 -4.86 8.99 -4.36
C ILE A 166 -5.97 8.13 -4.94
N ILE A 167 -7.15 8.21 -4.33
CA ILE A 167 -8.32 7.39 -4.65
C ILE A 167 -9.45 8.35 -5.07
N THR A 168 -10.07 8.07 -6.21
CA THR A 168 -11.10 8.92 -6.85
C THR A 168 -12.37 8.17 -7.18
N GLU A 169 -12.40 6.86 -6.96
CA GLU A 169 -13.50 5.97 -7.34
C GLU A 169 -13.74 4.98 -6.21
N ASP A 170 -14.98 4.51 -6.11
CA ASP A 170 -15.42 3.55 -5.09
C ASP A 170 -15.13 4.05 -3.66
N LEU A 171 -15.28 5.35 -3.45
CA LEU A 171 -14.83 6.02 -2.22
C LEU A 171 -15.56 5.50 -0.98
N ALA A 172 -16.84 5.18 -1.12
CA ALA A 172 -17.64 4.58 -0.06
C ALA A 172 -17.08 3.23 0.40
N ASN A 173 -16.61 2.40 -0.54
CA ASN A 173 -16.11 1.06 -0.22
C ASN A 173 -14.59 1.05 0.01
N MET A 174 -13.96 2.22 0.19
CA MET A 174 -12.55 2.32 0.50
C MET A 174 -12.24 1.73 1.88
N ARG A 175 -11.62 0.55 1.89
CA ARG A 175 -11.32 -0.22 3.11
C ARG A 175 -10.18 0.38 3.92
N PHE A 176 -10.22 0.21 5.23
CA PHE A 176 -9.07 0.42 6.11
C PHE A 176 -8.11 -0.78 5.99
N LEU A 177 -6.83 -0.49 5.73
CA LEU A 177 -5.83 -1.51 5.38
C LEU A 177 -4.84 -1.80 6.51
N LYS A 178 -4.66 -0.86 7.44
CA LYS A 178 -3.82 -1.05 8.63
C LYS A 178 -4.19 -0.06 9.72
N ASN A 179 -3.63 -0.30 10.90
CA ASN A 179 -3.58 0.72 11.93
C ASN A 179 -2.65 1.87 11.51
N PHE A 180 -2.86 3.08 12.02
CA PHE A 180 -2.00 4.23 11.77
C PHE A 180 -1.99 4.71 10.30
N GLU A 181 -3.11 4.53 9.59
CA GLU A 181 -3.34 5.25 8.34
C GLU A 181 -3.68 6.72 8.62
N ALA A 182 -3.55 7.55 7.60
CA ALA A 182 -3.96 8.94 7.66
C ALA A 182 -4.67 9.32 6.35
N PHE A 183 -5.79 10.03 6.45
CA PHE A 183 -6.62 10.34 5.30
C PHE A 183 -6.87 11.84 5.18
N THR A 184 -6.77 12.36 3.96
CA THR A 184 -7.34 13.66 3.61
C THR A 184 -8.44 13.44 2.58
N ILE A 185 -9.69 13.70 2.97
CA ILE A 185 -10.87 13.65 2.11
C ILE A 185 -11.05 15.06 1.54
N ALA A 186 -10.79 15.23 0.25
CA ALA A 186 -10.59 16.54 -0.33
C ALA A 186 -11.47 16.83 -1.55
N PHE A 187 -11.99 18.05 -1.59
CA PHE A 187 -12.54 18.67 -2.79
C PHE A 187 -11.51 19.65 -3.33
N VAL A 188 -10.75 19.22 -4.33
CA VAL A 188 -9.66 19.99 -4.96
C VAL A 188 -9.67 19.79 -6.47
N PRO A 189 -9.08 20.70 -7.27
CA PRO A 189 -8.99 20.51 -8.72
C PRO A 189 -8.36 19.17 -9.11
N ALA A 190 -8.68 18.70 -10.31
CA ALA A 190 -8.25 17.39 -10.80
C ALA A 190 -6.73 17.20 -10.82
N ASP A 191 -5.96 18.27 -11.01
CA ASP A 191 -4.49 18.30 -11.06
C ASP A 191 -3.83 18.64 -9.71
N VAL A 192 -4.62 18.80 -8.64
CA VAL A 192 -4.12 19.09 -7.29
C VAL A 192 -4.24 17.84 -6.42
N ASP A 193 -3.13 17.46 -5.78
CA ASP A 193 -3.13 16.40 -4.78
C ASP A 193 -3.65 16.92 -3.43
N PRO A 194 -4.48 16.15 -2.71
CA PRO A 194 -4.89 16.51 -1.35
C PRO A 194 -3.67 16.71 -0.43
N PRO A 195 -3.69 17.72 0.44
CA PRO A 195 -2.57 17.97 1.36
C PRO A 195 -2.50 16.88 2.43
N LEU A 196 -1.37 16.80 3.13
CA LEU A 196 -1.26 16.04 4.37
C LEU A 196 -2.31 16.52 5.40
N PRO A 197 -2.80 15.63 6.29
CA PRO A 197 -3.60 16.05 7.43
C PRO A 197 -2.87 17.07 8.31
N ARG A 198 -3.62 17.84 9.08
CA ARG A 198 -3.06 18.86 9.97
C ARG A 198 -2.12 18.22 10.98
N ALA A 199 -0.98 18.86 11.26
CA ALA A 199 0.02 18.37 12.21
C ALA A 199 -0.57 18.03 13.60
N GLU A 200 -1.58 18.79 14.04
CA GLU A 200 -2.31 18.53 15.28
C GLU A 200 -2.96 17.13 15.35
N ARG A 201 -3.36 16.56 14.21
CA ARG A 201 -3.96 15.22 14.12
C ARG A 201 -2.93 14.15 14.45
N PHE A 202 -1.73 14.30 13.92
CA PHE A 202 -0.61 13.42 14.19
C PHE A 202 -0.21 13.46 15.66
N THR A 203 -0.04 14.66 16.24
CA THR A 203 0.26 14.80 17.67
C THR A 203 -0.81 14.14 18.54
N PHE A 204 -2.09 14.23 18.15
CA PHE A 204 -3.16 13.60 18.91
C PHE A 204 -3.14 12.07 18.77
N LEU A 205 -2.93 11.54 17.55
CA LEU A 205 -2.73 10.10 17.32
C LEU A 205 -1.61 9.55 18.22
N GLU A 206 -0.45 10.21 18.22
CA GLU A 206 0.71 9.82 19.05
C GLU A 206 0.39 9.85 20.56
N SER A 207 -0.54 10.70 21.00
CA SER A 207 -0.94 10.79 22.40
C SER A 207 -1.87 9.66 22.84
N VAL A 208 -2.77 9.20 21.96
CA VAL A 208 -3.73 8.13 22.26
C VAL A 208 -3.15 6.74 21.95
N ASP A 209 -2.23 6.67 20.99
CA ASP A 209 -1.56 5.45 20.59
C ASP A 209 -0.07 5.72 20.28
N PRO A 210 0.80 5.70 21.32
CA PRO A 210 2.23 6.01 21.17
C PRO A 210 2.99 5.08 20.22
N ARG A 211 2.41 3.92 19.86
CA ARG A 211 2.99 3.01 18.84
C ARG A 211 3.07 3.68 17.47
N ALA A 212 2.27 4.73 17.21
CA ALA A 212 2.35 5.52 15.98
C ALA A 212 3.73 6.18 15.77
N ILE A 213 4.50 6.42 16.84
CA ILE A 213 5.85 7.00 16.77
C ILE A 213 6.88 5.96 16.29
N ASP A 214 6.63 4.67 16.51
CA ASP A 214 7.55 3.60 16.16
C ASP A 214 7.41 3.25 14.68
N SER A 215 8.24 3.86 13.83
CA SER A 215 8.25 3.66 12.37
C SER A 215 8.63 2.23 11.91
N GLY A 216 8.67 1.24 12.80
CA GLY A 216 8.96 -0.15 12.45
C GLY A 216 10.40 -0.36 11.96
N ASN A 217 11.26 0.65 12.06
CA ASN A 217 12.70 0.49 11.93
C ASN A 217 13.17 -0.30 13.16
N ALA A 218 13.13 -1.62 13.04
CA ALA A 218 13.65 -2.53 14.04
C ALA A 218 15.04 -2.01 14.50
N PRO A 219 15.28 -1.82 15.81
CA PRO A 219 16.61 -1.51 16.27
C PRO A 219 17.55 -2.60 15.75
N VAL A 220 18.57 -2.20 14.98
CA VAL A 220 19.67 -3.10 14.63
C VAL A 220 20.22 -3.58 15.95
N ASP A 221 19.93 -4.84 16.26
CA ASP A 221 20.33 -5.49 17.49
C ASP A 221 21.86 -5.49 17.49
N THR A 222 22.45 -4.47 18.12
CA THR A 222 23.89 -4.34 18.25
C THR A 222 24.27 -5.29 19.37
N THR A 223 24.32 -6.59 19.04
CA THR A 223 24.89 -7.59 19.92
C THR A 223 26.35 -7.18 20.13
N THR A 224 26.59 -6.48 21.24
CA THR A 224 27.93 -6.18 21.72
C THR A 224 28.53 -7.51 22.16
N THR A 225 29.33 -8.11 21.29
CA THR A 225 30.18 -9.24 21.66
C THR A 225 31.20 -8.72 22.67
N LEU A 226 30.95 -8.98 23.96
CA LEU A 226 31.99 -8.87 24.98
C LEU A 226 33.03 -9.95 24.64
N ALA A 227 34.20 -9.49 24.21
CA ALA A 227 35.39 -10.33 24.13
C ALA A 227 35.94 -10.51 25.54
N GLU A 228 35.98 -11.76 25.99
CA GLU A 228 36.82 -12.23 27.11
C GLU A 228 38.22 -12.58 26.59
#